data_AF-A0A422ZX72-F1
#
_entry.id   AF-A0A422ZX72-F1
#
_cell.length_a   1.000
_cell.length_b   1.000
_cell.length_c   1.000
_cell.angle_alpha   90.00
_cell.angle_beta   90.00
_cell.angle_gamma   90.00
#
_symmetry.space_group_name_H-M   'P 1'
#
loop_
_entity.id
_entity.type
_entity.pdbx_description
1 polymer ?
#
loop_
_entity_poly.entity_id
_entity_poly.type
_entity_poly.pdbx_seq_one_letter_code
_entity_poly.pdbx_strand_id
1 'polypeptide(L)'
;MTDAALSPEEQLIDDIASFTHDPLGYALYAFPWGEDGTELAHATGPRQWQADAFREIGEHLQNPATRHQPLMLSRASGHGIGKSAFISMLINWAMSTCEDCKVVVTANTDNQLR
;
A
#
# COMPACT_ATOMS: atom_id res chain seq x y z
N MET A 1 -31.53 20.71 -0.65
CA MET A 1 -30.86 20.03 -1.78
C MET A 1 -30.78 18.58 -1.37
N THR A 2 -31.46 17.69 -2.09
CA THR A 2 -31.48 16.26 -1.78
C THR A 2 -30.09 15.68 -1.96
N ASP A 3 -29.54 15.16 -0.87
CA ASP A 3 -28.29 14.41 -0.81
C ASP A 3 -28.48 13.15 -1.66
N ALA A 4 -27.99 13.16 -2.90
CA ALA A 4 -28.03 11.99 -3.76
C ALA A 4 -26.95 11.02 -3.27
N ALA A 5 -27.32 9.76 -3.02
CA ALA A 5 -26.34 8.75 -2.62
C ALA A 5 -25.27 8.59 -3.72
N LEU A 6 -23.99 8.61 -3.32
CA LEU A 6 -22.83 8.44 -4.20
C LEU A 6 -22.92 7.10 -4.96
N SER A 7 -22.47 7.06 -6.21
CA SER A 7 -22.31 5.81 -6.95
C SER A 7 -21.23 4.92 -6.30
N PRO A 8 -21.21 3.59 -6.56
CA PRO A 8 -20.14 2.72 -6.08
C PRO A 8 -18.75 3.17 -6.52
N GLU A 9 -18.62 3.73 -7.74
CA GLU A 9 -17.37 4.27 -8.26
C GLU A 9 -16.93 5.53 -7.52
N GLU A 10 -17.87 6.44 -7.21
CA GLU A 10 -17.59 7.64 -6.42
C GLU A 10 -17.15 7.26 -4.98
N GLN A 11 -17.83 6.30 -4.37
CA GLN A 11 -17.44 5.76 -3.06
C GLN A 11 -16.05 5.13 -3.10
N LEU A 12 -15.72 4.36 -4.14
CA LEU A 12 -14.40 3.76 -4.29
C LEU A 12 -13.32 4.83 -4.45
N ILE A 13 -13.58 5.89 -5.22
CA ILE A 13 -12.64 7.01 -5.37
C ILE A 13 -12.39 7.67 -4.01
N ASP A 14 -13.45 7.96 -3.26
CA ASP A 14 -13.36 8.58 -1.93
C ASP A 14 -12.60 7.68 -0.94
N ASP A 15 -12.89 6.38 -0.93
CA ASP A 15 -12.20 5.39 -0.10
C ASP A 15 -10.71 5.34 -0.43
N ILE A 16 -10.35 5.19 -1.71
CA ILE A 16 -8.94 5.14 -2.12
C ILE A 16 -8.21 6.46 -1.81
N ALA A 17 -8.85 7.61 -2.07
CA ALA A 17 -8.28 8.92 -1.75
C ALA A 17 -8.08 9.12 -0.24
N SER A 18 -8.92 8.51 0.61
CA SER A 18 -8.75 8.58 2.07
C SER A 18 -7.44 7.96 2.55
N PHE A 19 -6.83 7.06 1.76
CA PHE A 19 -5.59 6.37 2.11
C PHE A 19 -4.30 7.05 1.63
N THR A 20 -4.33 8.29 1.10
CA THR A 20 -3.13 9.00 0.60
C THR A 20 -1.97 9.08 1.61
N HIS A 21 -2.24 9.07 2.92
CA HIS A 21 -1.20 8.98 3.95
C HIS A 21 -1.35 7.74 4.86
N ASP A 22 -2.12 6.74 4.43
CA ASP A 22 -2.32 5.48 5.17
C ASP A 22 -2.13 4.27 4.26
N PRO A 23 -0.87 3.92 3.93
CA PRO A 23 -0.59 2.75 3.11
C PRO A 23 -0.99 1.43 3.77
N LEU A 24 -1.07 1.36 5.11
CA LEU A 24 -1.55 0.14 5.78
C LEU A 24 -3.06 -0.01 5.61
N GLY A 25 -3.81 1.07 5.80
CA GLY A 25 -5.25 1.11 5.53
C GLY A 25 -5.57 0.68 4.11
N TYR A 26 -4.85 1.24 3.12
CA TYR A 26 -4.97 0.80 1.72
C TYR A 26 -4.69 -0.70 1.55
N ALA A 27 -3.58 -1.20 2.13
CA ALA A 27 -3.21 -2.60 1.98
C ALA A 27 -4.24 -3.55 2.62
N LEU A 28 -4.93 -3.13 3.68
CA LEU A 28 -6.01 -3.90 4.30
C LEU A 28 -7.32 -3.82 3.51
N TYR A 29 -7.56 -2.70 2.81
CA TYR A 29 -8.78 -2.46 2.05
C TYR A 29 -8.75 -3.07 0.64
N ALA A 30 -7.66 -2.89 -0.09
CA ALA A 30 -7.60 -3.09 -1.55
C ALA A 30 -7.34 -4.55 -1.99
N PHE A 31 -7.20 -5.49 -1.05
CA PHE A 31 -6.82 -6.88 -1.33
C PHE A 31 -7.80 -7.86 -0.68
N PRO A 32 -8.03 -9.03 -1.31
CA PRO A 32 -9.10 -9.97 -0.91
C PRO A 32 -8.73 -10.84 0.30
N TRP A 33 -8.39 -10.20 1.43
CA TRP A 33 -8.00 -10.90 2.65
C TRP A 33 -9.13 -11.78 3.18
N GLY A 34 -8.85 -13.06 3.39
CA GLY A 34 -9.82 -14.00 3.94
C GLY A 34 -10.98 -14.35 2.98
N GLU A 35 -10.93 -13.92 1.72
CA GLU A 35 -11.94 -14.26 0.72
C GLU A 35 -11.69 -15.66 0.14
N ASP A 36 -12.67 -16.55 0.30
CA ASP A 36 -12.62 -17.92 -0.24
C ASP A 36 -12.42 -17.92 -1.76
N GLY A 37 -11.56 -18.81 -2.23
CA GLY A 37 -11.24 -18.94 -3.66
C GLY A 37 -10.15 -17.97 -4.17
N THR A 38 -9.57 -17.17 -3.28
CA THR A 38 -8.42 -16.29 -3.61
C THR A 38 -7.12 -16.83 -3.00
N GLU A 39 -5.98 -16.34 -3.50
CA GLU A 39 -4.65 -16.64 -2.93
C GLU A 39 -4.49 -16.13 -1.48
N LEU A 40 -5.39 -15.25 -1.01
CA LEU A 40 -5.36 -14.65 0.33
C LEU A 40 -6.44 -15.20 1.26
N ALA A 41 -7.13 -16.29 0.89
CA ALA A 41 -8.19 -16.91 1.70
C ALA A 41 -7.77 -17.28 3.14
N HIS A 42 -6.48 -17.53 3.37
CA HIS A 42 -5.94 -17.89 4.69
C HIS A 42 -5.14 -16.77 5.35
N ALA A 43 -5.14 -15.58 4.77
CA ALA A 43 -4.43 -14.41 5.28
C ALA A 43 -5.44 -13.33 5.70
N THR A 44 -5.25 -12.75 6.88
CA THR A 44 -6.11 -11.69 7.41
C THR A 44 -5.55 -10.29 7.17
N GLY A 45 -4.43 -10.19 6.47
CA GLY A 45 -3.72 -8.95 6.22
C GLY A 45 -2.24 -9.16 5.93
N PRO A 46 -1.49 -8.05 5.74
CA PRO A 46 -0.04 -8.10 5.60
C PRO A 46 0.63 -8.75 6.82
N ARG A 47 1.77 -9.41 6.59
CA ARG A 47 2.60 -9.95 7.69
C ARG A 47 3.07 -8.81 8.60
N GLN A 48 3.36 -9.12 9.86
CA GLN A 48 3.72 -8.12 10.87
C GLN A 48 4.79 -7.12 10.37
N TRP A 49 5.92 -7.61 9.83
CA TRP A 49 6.99 -6.75 9.34
C TRP A 49 6.57 -5.83 8.18
N GLN A 50 5.64 -6.30 7.33
CA GLN A 50 5.09 -5.52 6.21
C GLN A 50 4.19 -4.43 6.77
N ALA A 51 3.32 -4.78 7.73
CA ALA A 51 2.46 -3.83 8.41
C ALA A 51 3.27 -2.77 9.17
N ASP A 52 4.38 -3.16 9.82
CA ASP A 52 5.29 -2.25 10.50
C ASP A 52 5.95 -1.27 9.51
N ALA A 53 6.39 -1.76 8.35
CA ALA A 53 6.94 -0.91 7.30
C ALA A 53 5.90 0.05 6.72
N PHE A 54 4.65 -0.39 6.52
CA PHE A 54 3.56 0.50 6.10
C PHE A 54 3.25 1.56 7.16
N ARG A 55 3.21 1.21 8.44
CA ARG A 55 3.00 2.18 9.52
C ARG A 55 4.11 3.23 9.55
N GLU A 56 5.38 2.83 9.41
CA GLU A 56 6.50 3.79 9.36
C GLU A 56 6.35 4.79 8.20
N ILE A 57 5.89 4.32 7.03
CA ILE A 57 5.61 5.20 5.88
C ILE A 57 4.42 6.14 6.18
N GLY A 58 3.33 5.60 6.72
CA GLY A 58 2.15 6.38 7.09
C GLY A 58 2.45 7.45 8.14
N GLU A 59 3.16 7.10 9.22
CA GLU A 59 3.56 8.03 10.27
C GLU A 59 4.42 9.19 9.71
N HIS A 60 5.36 8.89 8.82
CA HIS A 60 6.18 9.91 8.16
C HIS A 60 5.35 10.89 7.32
N LEU A 61 4.35 10.38 6.59
CA LEU A 61 3.49 11.17 5.70
C LEU A 61 2.38 11.93 6.43
N GLN A 62 1.91 11.42 7.56
CA GLN A 62 0.91 12.08 8.39
C GLN A 62 1.52 13.20 9.24
N ASN A 63 2.80 13.12 9.57
CA ASN A 63 3.48 14.14 10.36
C ASN A 63 3.80 15.40 9.50
N PRO A 64 3.23 16.57 9.81
CA PRO A 64 3.45 17.80 9.04
C PRO A 64 4.91 18.24 8.95
N ALA A 65 5.74 17.89 9.95
CA ALA A 65 7.16 18.25 9.97
C ALA A 65 8.00 17.40 9.00
N THR A 66 7.57 16.18 8.69
CA THR A 66 8.35 15.20 7.91
C THR A 66 7.73 14.89 6.55
N ARG A 67 6.43 15.12 6.35
CA ARG A 67 5.69 14.68 5.15
C ARG A 67 6.20 15.20 3.79
N HIS A 68 6.99 16.27 3.81
CA HIS A 68 7.63 16.84 2.62
C HIS A 68 9.16 16.62 2.60
N GLN A 69 9.67 15.81 3.53
CA GLN A 69 11.05 15.35 3.57
C GLN A 69 11.14 13.92 3.02
N PRO A 70 12.26 13.53 2.40
CA PRO A 70 12.47 12.15 1.98
C PRO A 70 12.42 11.17 3.15
N LEU A 71 11.66 10.08 3.01
CA LEU A 71 11.73 8.92 3.90
C LEU A 71 12.76 7.93 3.36
N MET A 72 13.73 7.54 4.19
CA MET A 72 14.73 6.53 3.87
C MET A 72 14.50 5.27 4.70
N LEU A 73 13.92 4.24 4.08
CA LEU A 73 13.60 2.97 4.73
C LEU A 73 14.56 1.87 4.25
N SER A 74 15.23 1.20 5.19
CA SER A 74 16.06 0.01 4.90
C SER A 74 15.69 -1.14 5.83
N ARG A 75 15.65 -2.36 5.27
CA ARG A 75 15.26 -3.58 6.00
C ARG A 75 16.13 -4.77 5.58
N ALA A 76 16.88 -5.31 6.53
CA ALA A 76 17.52 -6.61 6.37
C ALA A 76 16.45 -7.71 6.38
N SER A 77 16.55 -8.68 5.48
CA SER A 77 15.50 -9.68 5.31
C SER A 77 16.03 -11.01 4.78
N GLY A 78 15.35 -12.10 5.19
CA GLY A 78 15.62 -13.45 4.72
C GLY A 78 14.91 -13.81 3.42
N HIS A 79 15.03 -15.07 3.02
CA HIS A 79 14.30 -15.63 1.88
C HIS A 79 12.84 -15.95 2.26
N GLY A 80 11.90 -15.87 1.31
CA GLY A 80 10.50 -16.29 1.53
C GLY A 80 9.64 -15.44 2.48
N ILE A 81 10.12 -14.29 2.96
CA ILE A 81 9.36 -13.47 3.93
C ILE A 81 8.21 -12.64 3.31
N GLY A 82 8.00 -12.71 1.99
CA GLY A 82 6.97 -11.94 1.28
C GLY A 82 7.43 -10.55 0.79
N LYS A 83 8.71 -10.41 0.40
CA LYS A 83 9.27 -9.10 0.01
C LYS A 83 8.61 -8.53 -1.24
N SER A 84 8.45 -9.35 -2.28
CA SER A 84 7.80 -8.92 -3.52
C SER A 84 6.35 -8.53 -3.28
N ALA A 85 5.61 -9.31 -2.48
CA ALA A 85 4.24 -8.94 -2.09
C ALA A 85 4.16 -7.57 -1.41
N PHE A 86 5.09 -7.27 -0.49
CA PHE A 86 5.18 -5.95 0.14
C PHE A 86 5.43 -4.83 -0.88
N ILE A 87 6.43 -4.99 -1.74
CA ILE A 87 6.76 -3.99 -2.76
C ILE A 87 5.58 -3.78 -3.72
N SER A 88 4.93 -4.85 -4.18
CA SER A 88 3.76 -4.74 -5.06
C SER A 88 2.59 -4.00 -4.40
N MET A 89 2.28 -4.31 -3.13
CA MET A 89 1.25 -3.61 -2.37
C MET A 89 1.58 -2.12 -2.20
N LEU A 90 2.85 -1.81 -1.87
CA LEU A 90 3.31 -0.43 -1.71
C LEU A 90 3.23 0.37 -3.02
N ILE A 91 3.63 -0.23 -4.13
CA ILE A 91 3.54 0.40 -5.46
C ILE A 91 2.07 0.64 -5.83
N ASN A 92 1.19 -0.35 -5.58
CA ASN A 92 -0.23 -0.22 -5.89
C ASN A 92 -0.86 0.95 -5.10
N TRP A 93 -0.58 1.03 -3.80
CA TRP A 93 -0.98 2.17 -2.97
C TRP A 93 -0.47 3.50 -3.53
N ALA A 94 0.83 3.61 -3.80
CA ALA A 94 1.43 4.86 -4.25
C ALA A 94 0.82 5.34 -5.58
N MET A 95 0.66 4.43 -6.54
CA MET A 95 0.08 4.74 -7.85
C MET A 95 -1.42 5.03 -7.77
N SER A 96 -2.13 4.49 -6.78
CA SER A 96 -3.58 4.70 -6.62
C SER A 96 -3.92 5.99 -5.86
N THR A 97 -3.03 6.46 -4.99
CA THR A 97 -3.36 7.50 -4.00
C THR A 97 -2.52 8.77 -4.11
N CYS A 98 -1.38 8.73 -4.80
CA CYS A 98 -0.51 9.88 -4.99
C CYS A 98 -0.67 10.44 -6.41
N GLU A 99 -1.08 11.70 -6.51
CA GLU A 99 -1.14 12.41 -7.79
C GLU A 99 0.25 12.48 -8.45
N ASP A 100 0.30 12.26 -9.76
CA ASP A 100 1.53 12.25 -10.56
C ASP A 100 2.63 11.29 -10.03
N CYS A 101 2.25 10.19 -9.39
CA CYS A 101 3.18 9.23 -8.81
C CYS A 101 4.14 8.65 -9.86
N LYS A 102 5.43 8.60 -9.51
CA LYS A 102 6.47 7.91 -10.28
C LYS A 102 7.19 6.92 -9.39
N VAL A 103 7.18 5.66 -9.81
CA VAL A 103 7.86 4.57 -9.13
C VAL A 103 9.02 4.08 -9.99
N VAL A 104 10.20 3.97 -9.39
CA VAL A 104 11.38 3.35 -10.00
C VAL A 104 11.76 2.14 -9.17
N VAL A 105 11.74 0.97 -9.79
CA VAL A 105 12.16 -0.30 -9.16
C VAL A 105 13.45 -0.76 -9.81
N THR A 106 14.42 -1.14 -8.99
CA THR A 106 15.72 -1.64 -9.45
C THR A 106 16.02 -2.98 -8.81
N ALA A 107 16.60 -3.89 -9.59
CA ALA A 107 17.11 -5.16 -9.12
C ALA A 107 18.46 -5.46 -9.79
N ASN A 108 19.20 -6.44 -9.27
CA ASN A 108 20.51 -6.80 -9.84
C ASN A 108 20.38 -7.50 -11.20
N THR A 109 19.27 -8.21 -11.45
CA THR A 109 19.01 -8.92 -12.71
C THR A 109 17.61 -8.64 -13.25
N ASP A 110 17.42 -8.77 -14.57
CA ASP A 110 16.12 -8.60 -15.23
C ASP A 110 15.06 -9.57 -14.69
N ASN A 111 15.42 -10.84 -14.45
CA ASN A 111 14.53 -11.84 -13.86
C ASN A 111 14.10 -11.54 -12.42
N GLN A 112 14.83 -10.70 -11.69
CA GLN A 112 14.41 -10.26 -10.35
C GLN A 112 13.47 -9.06 -10.40
N LEU A 113 13.44 -8.34 -11.53
CA LEU A 113 12.61 -7.17 -11.74
C LEU A 113 11.24 -7.53 -12.33
N ARG A 114 11.19 -8.56 -13.18
CA ARG A 114 9.96 -9.11 -13.77
C ARG A 114 9.25 -10.05 -12.82
#